data_AF-A0A7X5FT55-F1
#
_entry.id   AF-A0A7X5FT55-F1
#
_cell.length_a   1.000
_cell.length_b   1.000
_cell.length_c   1.000
_cell.angle_alpha   90.00
_cell.angle_beta   90.00
_cell.angle_gamma   90.00
#
_symmetry.space_group_name_H-M   'P 1'
#
loop_
_entity.id
_entity.type
_entity.pdbx_description
1 polymer ?
#
loop_
_entity_poly.entity_id
_entity_poly.type
_entity_poly.pdbx_seq_one_letter_code
_entity_poly.pdbx_strand_id
1 'polypeptide(L)'
;YTQMCLIAGYLSNLRLEQLPPVMPVYNHKDIYGCFEPVLEHMHMMLGTIEKSYASFLFNQRDRLFSLRMHPAYKTDKLYLGIRIPKDMTELQLGDWISDAIIASDDAIDSVRDKRITGARRSLIREGDMYQLIPSRGVILVELENDPAYIHFEQNINIFNPADHP
;
A
#
# COMPACT_ATOMS: atom_id res chain seq x y z
N TYR A 1 -29.38 -5.27 -5.86
CA TYR A 1 -29.74 -5.88 -4.58
C TYR A 1 -29.16 -7.29 -4.44
N THR A 2 -29.61 -8.26 -5.23
CA THR A 2 -29.20 -9.68 -5.14
C THR A 2 -27.68 -9.91 -5.12
N GLN A 3 -26.94 -9.25 -6.02
CA GLN A 3 -25.46 -9.36 -6.04
C GLN A 3 -24.80 -8.84 -4.76
N MET A 4 -25.37 -7.81 -4.15
CA MET A 4 -24.86 -7.22 -2.91
C MET A 4 -25.08 -8.18 -1.73
N CYS A 5 -26.26 -8.79 -1.65
CA CYS A 5 -26.54 -9.85 -0.66
C CYS A 5 -25.61 -11.05 -0.82
N LEU A 6 -25.28 -11.42 -2.07
CA LEU A 6 -24.35 -12.51 -2.35
C LEU A 6 -22.94 -12.20 -1.86
N ILE A 7 -22.44 -10.98 -2.11
CA ILE A 7 -21.15 -10.51 -1.57
C ILE A 7 -21.17 -10.47 -0.03
N ALA A 8 -22.24 -9.94 0.57
CA ALA A 8 -22.41 -9.93 2.03
C ALA A 8 -22.42 -11.34 2.64
N GLY A 9 -23.00 -12.32 1.94
CA GLY A 9 -22.95 -13.73 2.30
C GLY A 9 -21.51 -14.27 2.30
N TYR A 10 -20.71 -13.96 1.27
CA TYR A 10 -19.30 -14.35 1.25
C TYR A 10 -18.50 -13.72 2.40
N LEU A 11 -18.70 -12.43 2.66
CA LEU A 11 -18.02 -11.71 3.75
C LEU A 11 -18.38 -12.24 5.14
N SER A 12 -19.56 -12.84 5.31
CA SER A 12 -19.97 -13.39 6.61
C SER A 12 -19.09 -14.56 7.07
N ASN A 13 -18.33 -15.20 6.16
CA ASN A 13 -17.34 -16.22 6.53
C ASN A 13 -16.13 -15.66 7.30
N LEU A 14 -15.92 -14.33 7.28
CA LEU A 14 -14.80 -13.71 8.00
C LEU A 14 -14.98 -13.76 9.52
N ARG A 15 -16.21 -14.00 10.01
CA ARG A 15 -16.50 -14.25 11.42
C ARG A 15 -17.21 -15.59 11.56
N LEU A 16 -16.43 -16.65 11.74
CA LEU A 16 -16.91 -18.03 11.87
C LEU A 16 -17.88 -18.25 13.06
N GLU A 17 -17.86 -17.38 14.06
CA GLU A 17 -18.65 -17.51 15.29
C GLU A 17 -20.02 -16.81 15.24
N GLN A 18 -20.33 -16.05 14.18
CA GLN A 18 -21.59 -15.31 14.07
C GLN A 18 -22.41 -15.78 12.86
N LEU A 19 -23.67 -16.14 13.10
CA LEU A 19 -24.62 -16.42 12.02
C LEU A 19 -24.86 -15.14 11.21
N PRO A 20 -24.85 -15.21 9.86
CA PRO A 20 -25.18 -14.07 9.03
C PRO A 20 -26.58 -13.55 9.36
N PRO A 21 -26.79 -12.23 9.51
CA PRO A 21 -28.11 -11.67 9.75
C PRO A 21 -29.00 -11.89 8.52
N VAL A 22 -30.31 -11.95 8.76
CA VAL A 22 -31.31 -12.03 7.69
C VAL A 22 -31.38 -10.66 7.00
N MET A 23 -31.04 -10.63 5.71
CA MET A 23 -31.10 -9.40 4.92
C MET A 23 -32.56 -9.03 4.59
N PRO A 24 -32.91 -7.74 4.54
CA PRO A 24 -34.26 -7.30 4.21
C PRO A 24 -34.67 -7.73 2.79
N VAL A 25 -35.97 -7.80 2.51
CA VAL A 25 -36.43 -8.06 1.14
C VAL A 25 -36.30 -6.78 0.32
N TYR A 26 -35.91 -6.91 -0.95
CA TYR A 26 -35.86 -5.77 -1.85
C TYR A 26 -37.22 -5.06 -1.96
N ASN A 27 -37.24 -3.76 -1.68
CA ASN A 27 -38.41 -2.91 -1.84
C ASN A 27 -38.06 -1.71 -2.72
N HIS A 28 -38.58 -1.65 -3.94
CA HIS A 28 -38.31 -0.54 -4.85
C HIS A 28 -38.90 0.80 -4.35
N LYS A 29 -39.90 0.77 -3.46
CA LYS A 29 -40.49 1.96 -2.85
C LYS A 29 -39.69 2.46 -1.65
N ASP A 30 -38.76 1.66 -1.15
CA ASP A 30 -37.89 1.99 -0.04
C ASP A 30 -36.50 1.39 -0.29
N ILE A 31 -35.79 2.01 -1.22
CA ILE A 31 -34.45 1.57 -1.62
C ILE A 31 -33.48 1.73 -0.46
N TYR A 32 -33.61 2.81 0.31
CA TYR A 32 -32.75 3.08 1.45
C TYR A 32 -32.87 1.98 2.51
N GLY A 33 -34.09 1.68 2.97
CA GLY A 33 -34.34 0.68 4.01
C GLY A 33 -33.97 -0.75 3.62
N CYS A 34 -33.88 -1.08 2.33
CA CYS A 34 -33.38 -2.39 1.91
C CYS A 34 -31.86 -2.43 1.68
N PHE A 35 -31.22 -1.37 1.17
CA PHE A 35 -29.77 -1.38 0.90
C PHE A 35 -28.90 -1.01 2.09
N GLU A 36 -29.31 -0.07 2.94
CA GLU A 36 -28.52 0.39 4.08
C GLU A 36 -28.11 -0.77 5.00
N PRO A 37 -29.01 -1.67 5.46
CA PRO A 37 -28.61 -2.75 6.37
C PRO A 37 -27.58 -3.72 5.77
N VAL A 38 -27.66 -3.95 4.45
CA VAL A 38 -26.69 -4.80 3.74
C VAL A 38 -25.32 -4.11 3.70
N LEU A 39 -25.28 -2.80 3.43
CA LEU A 39 -24.05 -2.02 3.41
C LEU A 39 -23.42 -1.89 4.80
N GLU A 40 -24.22 -1.65 5.83
CA GLU A 40 -23.76 -1.60 7.22
C GLU A 40 -23.14 -2.94 7.64
N HIS A 41 -23.79 -4.07 7.33
CA HIS A 41 -23.24 -5.39 7.60
C HIS A 41 -21.91 -5.61 6.87
N MET A 42 -21.82 -5.23 5.60
CA MET A 42 -20.56 -5.33 4.84
C MET A 42 -19.46 -4.46 5.46
N HIS A 43 -19.75 -3.22 5.88
CA HIS A 43 -18.78 -2.35 6.55
C HIS A 43 -18.35 -2.92 7.90
N MET A 44 -19.29 -3.46 8.68
CA MET A 44 -19.00 -4.10 9.94
C MET A 44 -18.03 -5.28 9.73
N MET A 45 -18.33 -6.21 8.81
CA MET A 45 -17.46 -7.34 8.47
C MET A 45 -16.10 -6.90 7.95
N LEU A 46 -16.04 -5.88 7.08
CA LEU A 46 -14.78 -5.34 6.59
C LEU A 46 -13.96 -4.69 7.71
N GLY A 47 -14.62 -4.06 8.69
CA GLY A 47 -13.98 -3.50 9.88
C GLY A 47 -13.42 -4.55 10.85
N THR A 48 -13.84 -5.81 10.74
CA THR A 48 -13.24 -6.92 11.53
C THR A 48 -11.95 -7.44 10.92
N ILE A 49 -11.67 -7.09 9.67
CA ILE A 49 -10.40 -7.40 9.03
C ILE A 49 -9.39 -6.37 9.54
N GLU A 50 -8.48 -6.81 10.41
CA GLU A 50 -7.31 -6.02 10.77
C GLU A 50 -6.40 -5.93 9.54
N LYS A 51 -6.55 -4.85 8.75
CA LYS A 51 -5.60 -4.55 7.68
C LYS A 51 -4.37 -3.89 8.30
N SER A 52 -3.38 -4.70 8.66
CA SER A 52 -2.10 -4.20 9.18
C SER A 52 -1.36 -3.30 8.18
N TYR A 53 -1.66 -3.41 6.88
CA TYR A 53 -1.10 -2.57 5.84
C TYR A 53 -2.00 -2.48 4.60
N ALA A 54 -1.77 -1.46 3.78
CA ALA A 54 -2.27 -1.36 2.42
C ALA A 54 -1.09 -1.36 1.45
N SER A 55 -1.20 -2.14 0.37
CA SER A 55 -0.17 -2.20 -0.67
C SER A 55 -0.63 -1.49 -1.93
N PHE A 56 0.25 -0.68 -2.49
CA PHE A 56 0.04 0.04 -3.74
C PHE A 56 1.18 -0.31 -4.70
N LEU A 57 0.84 -0.51 -5.97
CA LEU A 57 1.82 -0.81 -7.01
C LEU A 57 2.34 0.50 -7.59
N PHE A 58 3.66 0.57 -7.78
CA PHE A 58 4.28 1.65 -8.51
C PHE A 58 4.00 1.50 -10.01
N ASN A 59 3.77 2.62 -10.68
CA ASN A 59 3.87 2.69 -12.12
C ASN A 59 5.35 2.63 -12.49
N GLN A 60 5.71 1.81 -13.46
CA GLN A 60 7.07 1.74 -13.96
C GLN A 60 7.13 2.29 -15.39
N ARG A 61 8.08 3.21 -15.63
CA ARG A 61 8.48 3.67 -16.95
C ARG A 61 9.98 3.51 -17.06
N ASP A 62 10.42 2.56 -17.87
CA ASP A 62 11.83 2.16 -17.97
C ASP A 62 12.46 1.83 -16.60
N ARG A 63 13.31 2.73 -16.10
CA ARG A 63 14.02 2.61 -14.81
C ARG A 63 13.48 3.52 -13.72
N LEU A 64 12.40 4.24 -14.01
CA LEU A 64 11.67 5.10 -13.08
C LEU A 64 10.45 4.36 -12.53
N PHE A 65 10.31 4.37 -11.21
CA PHE A 65 9.10 3.93 -10.52
C PHE A 65 8.43 5.13 -9.89
N SER A 66 7.12 5.29 -10.09
CA SER A 66 6.35 6.39 -9.50
C SER A 66 5.02 5.94 -8.91
N LEU A 67 4.64 6.54 -7.79
CA LEU A 67 3.36 6.30 -7.13
C LEU A 67 2.80 7.64 -6.65
N ARG A 68 1.55 7.95 -6.99
CA ARG A 68 0.88 9.13 -6.46
C ARG A 68 0.47 8.91 -5.00
N MET A 69 1.03 9.70 -4.09
CA MET A 69 0.76 9.63 -2.66
C MET A 69 -0.61 10.25 -2.35
N HIS A 70 -1.61 9.44 -2.03
CA HIS A 70 -2.93 9.95 -1.64
C HIS A 70 -2.91 10.39 -0.16
N PRO A 71 -3.63 11.45 0.24
CA PRO A 71 -3.71 11.87 1.64
C PRO A 71 -4.20 10.78 2.61
N ALA A 72 -5.02 9.85 2.11
CA ALA A 72 -5.50 8.70 2.87
C ALA A 72 -4.38 7.69 3.23
N TYR A 73 -3.19 7.80 2.63
CA TYR A 73 -2.03 6.96 2.93
C TYR A 73 -1.17 7.54 4.05
N LYS A 74 -1.57 8.66 4.67
CA LYS A 74 -0.79 9.31 5.71
C LYS A 74 -0.61 8.37 6.90
N THR A 75 0.63 7.97 7.12
CA THR A 75 1.07 7.05 8.17
C THR A 75 2.47 7.47 8.63
N ASP A 76 2.85 7.05 9.83
CA ASP A 76 4.19 7.29 10.36
C ASP A 76 5.24 6.39 9.70
N LYS A 77 4.82 5.21 9.21
CA LYS A 77 5.71 4.20 8.64
C LYS A 77 5.29 3.79 7.24
N LEU A 78 6.22 3.91 6.29
CA LEU A 78 6.04 3.43 4.92
C LEU A 78 6.95 2.23 4.68
N TYR A 79 6.47 1.29 3.87
CA TYR A 79 7.19 0.08 3.51
C TYR A 79 7.25 -0.06 2.00
N LEU A 80 8.45 -0.26 1.48
CA LEU A 80 8.69 -0.54 0.07
C LEU A 80 8.92 -2.04 -0.10
N GLY A 81 8.02 -2.69 -0.83
CA GLY A 81 8.18 -4.07 -1.25
C GLY A 81 8.90 -4.17 -2.58
N ILE A 82 10.08 -4.78 -2.60
CA ILE A 82 10.89 -4.91 -3.82
C ILE A 82 11.00 -6.38 -4.18
N ARG A 83 10.57 -6.74 -5.39
CA ARG A 83 10.72 -8.09 -5.92
C ARG A 83 12.14 -8.29 -6.45
N ILE A 84 12.83 -9.32 -5.98
CA ILE A 84 14.18 -9.64 -6.43
C ILE A 84 14.12 -10.15 -7.88
N PRO A 85 14.82 -9.50 -8.84
CA PRO A 85 14.98 -10.03 -10.19
C PRO A 85 15.74 -11.37 -10.19
N LYS A 86 15.47 -12.25 -11.17
CA LYS A 86 16.13 -13.56 -11.23
C LYS A 86 17.66 -13.50 -11.33
N ASP A 87 18.17 -12.44 -11.93
CA ASP A 87 19.60 -12.25 -12.22
C ASP A 87 20.32 -11.40 -11.15
N MET A 88 19.66 -11.15 -10.02
CA MET A 88 20.16 -10.27 -8.96
C MET A 88 20.08 -10.96 -7.60
N THR A 89 21.12 -10.79 -6.79
CA THR A 89 21.13 -11.26 -5.40
C THR A 89 20.48 -10.24 -4.47
N GLU A 90 20.07 -10.67 -3.27
CA GLU A 90 19.55 -9.79 -2.24
C GLU A 90 20.56 -8.69 -1.84
N LEU A 91 21.85 -9.01 -1.80
CA LEU A 91 22.92 -8.05 -1.49
C LEU A 91 23.01 -6.96 -2.56
N GLN A 92 23.03 -7.36 -3.85
CA GLN A 92 23.04 -6.40 -4.95
C GLN A 92 21.77 -5.52 -4.93
N LEU A 93 20.63 -6.09 -4.56
CA LEU A 93 19.38 -5.33 -4.45
C LEU A 93 19.43 -4.34 -3.29
N GLY A 94 20.06 -4.73 -2.18
CA GLY A 94 20.38 -3.88 -1.04
C GLY A 94 21.24 -2.67 -1.45
N ASP A 95 22.28 -2.91 -2.25
CA ASP A 95 23.14 -1.84 -2.78
C ASP A 95 22.34 -0.92 -3.72
N TRP A 96 21.55 -1.49 -4.63
CA TRP A 96 20.71 -0.72 -5.55
C TRP A 96 19.72 0.19 -4.82
N ILE A 97 19.01 -0.34 -3.81
CA ILE A 97 18.08 0.48 -3.04
C ILE A 97 18.80 1.49 -2.17
N SER A 98 20.02 1.18 -1.71
CA SER A 98 20.87 2.11 -0.95
C SER A 98 21.35 3.29 -1.79
N ASP A 99 21.42 3.16 -3.11
CA ASP A 99 21.86 4.23 -4.02
C ASP A 99 20.72 4.97 -4.73
N ALA A 100 19.51 4.39 -4.76
CA ALA A 100 18.35 4.98 -5.43
C ALA A 100 17.97 6.36 -4.85
N ILE A 101 17.51 7.27 -5.69
CA ILE A 101 16.85 8.51 -5.24
C ILE A 101 15.39 8.18 -4.93
N ILE A 102 14.92 8.52 -3.73
CA ILE A 102 13.53 8.37 -3.29
C ILE A 102 13.03 9.75 -2.85
N ALA A 103 12.24 10.41 -3.69
CA ALA A 103 11.78 11.77 -3.43
C ALA A 103 10.49 12.09 -4.19
N SER A 104 9.76 13.09 -3.69
CA SER A 104 8.58 13.65 -4.38
C SER A 104 8.99 14.54 -5.54
N ASP A 105 8.08 14.72 -6.50
CA ASP A 105 8.33 15.49 -7.73
C ASP A 105 9.06 16.83 -7.50
N ASP A 106 8.66 17.61 -6.50
CA ASP A 106 9.24 18.93 -6.18
C ASP A 106 10.55 18.88 -5.36
N ALA A 107 10.86 17.74 -4.74
CA ALA A 107 12.05 17.54 -3.92
C ALA A 107 13.22 16.96 -4.73
N ILE A 108 12.97 16.43 -5.94
CA ILE A 108 13.99 15.79 -6.80
C ILE A 108 15.18 16.70 -7.07
N ASP A 109 14.95 17.95 -7.48
CA ASP A 109 16.03 18.88 -7.83
C ASP A 109 16.90 19.20 -6.61
N SER A 110 16.28 19.47 -5.46
CA SER A 110 16.96 19.68 -4.17
C SER A 110 17.81 18.48 -3.76
N VAL A 111 17.30 17.26 -3.94
CA VAL A 111 18.01 16.01 -3.63
C VAL A 111 19.21 15.80 -4.55
N ARG A 112 19.05 16.08 -5.84
CA ARG A 112 20.13 15.99 -6.85
C ARG A 112 21.24 17.02 -6.59
N ASP A 113 20.88 18.27 -6.33
CA ASP A 113 21.82 19.35 -6.07
C ASP A 113 22.67 19.07 -4.82
N LYS A 114 22.03 18.55 -3.77
CA LYS A 114 22.69 18.16 -2.52
C LYS A 114 23.44 16.83 -2.62
N ARG A 115 23.29 16.09 -3.72
CA ARG A 115 23.85 14.74 -3.94
C ARG A 115 23.52 13.77 -2.81
N ILE A 116 22.28 13.83 -2.35
CA ILE A 116 21.72 12.89 -1.37
C ILE A 116 20.71 11.98 -2.05
N THR A 117 20.22 10.98 -1.34
CA THR A 117 19.30 9.96 -1.89
C THR A 117 17.83 10.19 -1.51
N GLY A 118 17.53 11.29 -0.82
CA GLY A 118 16.18 11.65 -0.38
C GLY A 118 15.75 10.94 0.89
N ALA A 119 14.55 10.36 0.89
CA ALA A 119 13.95 9.72 2.06
C ALA A 119 14.84 8.59 2.63
N ARG A 120 15.04 8.62 3.95
CA ARG A 120 15.85 7.62 4.65
C ARG A 120 15.19 6.25 4.60
N ARG A 121 16.02 5.21 4.52
CA ARG A 121 15.57 3.82 4.39
C ARG A 121 16.43 2.82 5.15
N SER A 122 15.82 1.71 5.56
CA SER A 122 16.46 0.61 6.25
C SER A 122 15.91 -0.74 5.77
N LEU A 123 16.79 -1.70 5.51
CA LEU A 123 16.39 -3.09 5.27
C LEU A 123 15.80 -3.66 6.56
N ILE A 124 14.60 -4.23 6.46
CA ILE A 124 13.95 -4.90 7.60
C ILE A 124 14.52 -6.31 7.70
N ARG A 125 15.00 -6.67 8.89
CA ARG A 125 15.41 -8.05 9.18
C ARG A 125 14.17 -8.87 9.51
N GLU A 126 14.18 -10.16 9.15
CA GLU A 126 13.03 -11.07 9.31
C GLU A 126 12.41 -11.08 10.73
N GLY A 127 13.20 -10.76 11.77
CA GLY A 127 12.75 -10.70 13.17
C GLY A 127 11.96 -9.45 13.57
N ASP A 128 11.97 -8.39 12.77
CA ASP A 128 11.28 -7.12 13.06
C ASP A 128 9.88 -7.05 12.39
N MET A 129 9.48 -8.12 11.70
CA MET A 129 8.29 -8.21 10.85
C MET A 129 7.07 -8.73 11.60
N TYR A 130 6.65 -8.05 12.67
CA TYR A 130 5.57 -8.56 13.54
C TYR A 130 4.18 -8.63 12.87
N GLN A 131 3.94 -7.93 11.75
CA GLN A 131 2.63 -7.89 11.06
C GLN A 131 2.69 -7.81 9.53
N LEU A 132 3.88 -7.87 8.94
CA LEU A 132 4.08 -7.80 7.49
C LEU A 132 4.57 -9.16 7.01
N ILE A 133 3.78 -9.84 6.18
CA ILE A 133 4.20 -11.08 5.54
C ILE A 133 4.51 -10.74 4.08
N PRO A 134 5.79 -10.72 3.67
CA PRO A 134 6.16 -10.40 2.31
C PRO A 134 5.77 -11.58 1.42
N SER A 135 5.38 -11.28 0.19
CA SER A 135 5.22 -12.33 -0.82
C SER A 135 6.58 -12.99 -1.10
N ARG A 136 6.58 -14.26 -1.48
CA ARG A 136 7.82 -15.01 -1.78
C ARG A 136 8.68 -14.26 -2.81
N GLY A 137 9.96 -14.03 -2.49
CA GLY A 137 10.90 -13.30 -3.35
C GLY A 137 10.75 -11.77 -3.31
N VAL A 138 10.08 -11.23 -2.30
CA VAL A 138 9.98 -9.79 -2.02
C VAL A 138 10.75 -9.46 -0.75
N ILE A 139 11.63 -8.46 -0.83
CA ILE A 139 12.25 -7.85 0.35
C ILE A 139 11.44 -6.63 0.78
N LEU A 140 11.44 -6.34 2.08
CA LEU A 140 10.84 -5.12 2.61
C LEU A 140 11.92 -4.15 3.08
N VAL A 141 11.74 -2.90 2.69
CA VAL A 141 12.56 -1.78 3.11
C VAL A 141 11.64 -0.78 3.82
N GLU A 142 11.96 -0.44 5.06
CA GLU A 142 11.27 0.63 5.79
C GLU A 142 11.73 1.97 5.24
N LEU A 143 10.78 2.87 4.99
CA LEU A 143 11.00 4.24 4.55
C LEU A 143 10.53 5.18 5.65
N GLU A 144 11.39 6.14 6.01
CA GLU A 144 11.03 7.23 6.90
C GLU A 144 10.14 8.24 6.15
N ASN A 145 8.96 8.53 6.68
CA ASN A 145 8.04 9.51 6.10
C ASN A 145 8.48 10.94 6.45
N ASP A 146 9.65 11.34 5.92
CA ASP A 146 10.22 12.67 6.12
C ASP A 146 9.53 13.70 5.21
N PRO A 147 8.82 14.70 5.78
CA PRO A 147 8.15 15.75 5.03
C PRO A 147 9.08 16.65 4.21
N ALA A 148 10.41 16.53 4.34
CA ALA A 148 11.36 17.23 3.47
C ALA A 148 11.51 16.58 2.08
N TYR A 149 11.11 15.31 1.94
CA TYR A 149 11.29 14.53 0.71
C TYR A 149 10.02 13.80 0.26
N ILE A 150 9.10 13.47 1.17
CA ILE A 150 7.84 12.78 0.89
C ILE A 150 6.66 13.73 1.12
N HIS A 151 5.99 14.09 0.03
CA HIS A 151 4.85 14.98 0.02
C HIS A 151 3.61 14.24 -0.47
N PHE A 152 2.49 14.49 0.19
CA PHE A 152 1.19 13.98 -0.25
C PHE A 152 0.68 14.75 -1.47
N GLU A 153 -0.23 14.12 -2.21
CA GLU A 153 -0.84 14.59 -3.47
C GLU A 153 0.08 14.64 -4.69
N GLN A 154 1.38 14.40 -4.49
CA GLN A 154 2.42 14.33 -5.51
C GLN A 154 2.85 12.89 -5.79
N ASN A 155 3.66 12.67 -6.83
CA ASN A 155 4.28 11.37 -7.03
C ASN A 155 5.53 11.25 -6.16
N ILE A 156 5.64 10.14 -5.43
CA ILE A 156 6.94 9.66 -4.95
C ILE A 156 7.62 8.90 -6.09
N ASN A 157 8.87 9.25 -6.36
CA ASN A 157 9.67 8.70 -7.44
C ASN A 157 10.84 7.90 -6.88
N ILE A 158 11.16 6.77 -7.51
CA ILE A 158 12.29 5.90 -7.21
C ILE A 158 13.05 5.63 -8.50
N PHE A 159 14.31 6.05 -8.56
CA PHE A 159 15.18 5.86 -9.73
C PHE A 159 16.66 5.96 -9.32
N ASN A 160 17.59 5.47 -10.12
CA ASN A 160 19.01 5.65 -9.82
C ASN A 160 19.50 7.04 -10.22
N PRO A 161 20.54 7.60 -9.57
CA PRO A 161 21.09 8.91 -9.92
C PRO A 161 21.50 9.08 -11.39
N ALA A 162 21.86 7.98 -12.07
CA ALA A 162 22.21 7.95 -13.48
C ALA A 162 21.00 7.99 -14.43
N ASP A 163 19.80 7.74 -13.92
CA ASP A 163 18.55 7.71 -14.68
C ASP A 163 17.82 9.07 -14.54
N HIS A 164 17.14 9.50 -15.62
CA HIS A 164 16.36 10.74 -15.64
C HIS A 164 14.85 10.43 -15.50
N PRO A 165 14.13 11.06 -14.55
CA PRO A 165 12.68 10.93 -14.40
C PRO A 165 11.90 11.68 -15.49
#